data_AF-A0A2E5YK30-F1
#
_entry.id   AF-A0A2E5YK30-F1
#
_cell.length_a   1.000
_cell.length_b   1.000
_cell.length_c   1.000
_cell.angle_alpha   90.00
_cell.angle_beta   90.00
_cell.angle_gamma   90.00
#
_symmetry.space_group_name_H-M   'P 1'
#
loop_
_entity.id
_entity.type
_entity.pdbx_description
1 polymer ?
#
loop_
_entity_poly.entity_id
_entity_poly.type
_entity_poly.pdbx_seq_one_letter_code
_entity_poly.pdbx_strand_id
1 'polypeptide(L)'
;MNATERPYTLYGCEVSCFTAKVRVAMRYKRLFMEEKRAELPKILKRTGLACIPVVTTPEEEVWQDSSEIIDRLEARHPSPLLYPESPLIARSVDSHSASRAVLRSPSRHLASAIGSIPQS
;
A
#
# COMPACT_ATOMS: atom_id res chain seq x y z
N MET A 1 -20.82 12.35 1.94
CA MET A 1 -20.03 11.73 3.02
C MET A 1 -20.33 10.24 2.96
N ASN A 2 -19.39 9.41 2.50
CA ASN A 2 -19.57 7.95 2.57
C ASN A 2 -19.36 7.55 4.03
N ALA A 3 -20.46 7.38 4.76
CA ALA A 3 -20.45 6.94 6.15
C ALA A 3 -20.18 5.43 6.18
N THR A 4 -18.93 5.02 5.96
CA THR A 4 -18.49 3.68 6.33
C THR A 4 -18.50 3.58 7.86
N GLU A 5 -19.17 2.56 8.41
CA GLU A 5 -19.24 2.31 9.86
C GLU A 5 -17.86 2.06 10.49
N ARG A 6 -16.87 1.67 9.67
CA ARG A 6 -15.50 1.38 10.09
C ARG A 6 -14.51 2.39 9.48
N PRO A 7 -13.45 2.77 10.21
CA PRO A 7 -12.41 3.64 9.68
C PRO A 7 -11.48 2.87 8.74
N TYR A 8 -10.78 3.61 7.87
CA TYR A 8 -9.54 3.10 7.29
C TYR A 8 -8.48 2.98 8.39
N THR A 9 -7.62 1.95 8.32
CA THR A 9 -6.47 1.83 9.22
C THR A 9 -5.18 2.01 8.44
N LEU A 10 -4.39 3.05 8.77
CA LEU A 10 -3.03 3.23 8.27
C LEU A 10 -2.02 2.60 9.23
N TYR A 11 -1.32 1.56 8.78
CA TYR A 11 -0.18 0.98 9.50
C TYR A 11 1.12 1.60 9.02
N GLY A 12 1.85 2.25 9.92
CA GLY A 12 3.15 2.83 9.60
C GLY A 12 3.94 3.28 10.82
N CYS A 13 4.88 4.20 10.62
CA CYS A 13 5.61 4.85 11.71
C CYS A 13 5.82 6.34 11.41
N GLU A 14 6.04 7.13 12.46
CA GLU A 14 6.19 8.59 12.33
C GLU A 14 7.41 8.99 11.49
N VAL A 15 8.52 8.27 11.63
CA VAL A 15 9.79 8.56 10.94
C VAL A 15 9.80 8.16 9.46
N SER A 16 8.77 7.46 8.97
CA SER A 16 8.70 7.01 7.58
C SER A 16 8.11 8.10 6.67
N CYS A 17 8.92 8.61 5.73
CA CYS A 17 8.46 9.57 4.71
C CYS A 17 7.33 8.98 3.84
N PHE A 18 7.39 7.69 3.50
CA PHE A 18 6.34 7.00 2.74
C PHE A 18 5.02 6.94 3.52
N THR A 19 5.08 6.70 4.83
CA THR A 19 3.90 6.76 5.70
C THR A 19 3.35 8.19 5.77
N ALA A 20 4.22 9.19 5.90
CA ALA A 20 3.82 10.59 5.92
C ALA A 20 3.07 11.02 4.66
N LYS A 21 3.52 10.56 3.48
CA LYS A 21 2.86 10.81 2.19
C LYS A 21 1.40 10.33 2.20
N VAL A 22 1.18 9.08 2.60
CA VAL A 22 -0.18 8.48 2.68
C VAL A 22 -1.03 9.17 3.74
N ARG A 23 -0.46 9.42 4.93
CA ARG A 23 -1.14 10.09 6.05
C ARG A 23 -1.70 11.45 5.62
N VAL A 24 -0.88 12.27 4.97
CA VAL A 24 -1.31 13.59 4.50
C VAL A 24 -2.39 13.47 3.43
N ALA A 25 -2.27 12.54 2.47
CA ALA A 25 -3.28 12.32 1.44
C ALA A 25 -4.65 11.93 2.03
N MET A 26 -4.68 10.97 2.96
CA MET A 26 -5.94 10.54 3.60
C MET A 26 -6.58 11.65 4.44
N ARG A 27 -5.77 12.43 5.18
CA ARG A 27 -6.24 13.59 5.95
C ARG A 27 -6.76 14.71 5.04
N TYR A 28 -6.07 14.99 3.93
CA TYR A 28 -6.51 15.98 2.95
C TYR A 28 -7.87 15.61 2.36
N LYS A 29 -8.08 14.33 2.06
CA LYS A 29 -9.37 13.79 1.63
C LYS A 29 -10.44 13.70 2.73
N ARG A 30 -10.10 14.07 3.98
CA ARG A 30 -11.00 14.05 5.15
C ARG A 30 -11.63 12.67 5.39
N LEU A 31 -10.85 11.60 5.17
CA LEU A 31 -11.34 10.24 5.38
C LEU A 31 -11.47 9.93 6.86
N PHE A 32 -12.48 9.14 7.21
CA PHE A 32 -12.57 8.54 8.53
C PHE A 32 -11.46 7.48 8.66
N MET A 33 -10.42 7.79 9.43
CA MET A 33 -9.23 6.95 9.54
C MET A 33 -8.66 6.91 10.96
N GLU A 34 -7.99 5.81 11.27
CA GLU A 34 -7.09 5.67 12.40
C GLU A 34 -5.67 5.34 11.90
N GLU A 35 -4.67 5.67 12.71
CA GLU A 35 -3.28 5.32 12.44
C GLU A 35 -2.75 4.43 13.55
N LYS A 36 -2.10 3.33 13.16
CA LYS A 36 -1.52 2.34 14.06
C LYS A 36 -0.04 2.16 13.77
N ARG A 37 0.76 2.01 14.82
CA ARG A 37 2.17 1.64 14.67
C ARG A 37 2.25 0.28 13.98
N ALA A 38 3.00 0.21 12.90
CA ALA A 38 3.20 -1.03 12.17
C ALA A 38 4.07 -2.02 12.97
N GLU A 39 3.61 -3.26 13.01
CA GLU A 39 4.39 -4.39 13.50
C GLU A 39 4.82 -5.22 12.29
N LEU A 40 6.09 -5.09 11.87
CA LEU A 40 6.58 -5.71 10.63
C LEU A 40 6.31 -7.22 10.52
N PRO A 41 6.41 -8.05 11.58
CA PRO A 41 6.03 -9.46 11.49
C PRO A 41 4.56 -9.68 11.14
N LYS A 42 3.64 -8.87 11.69
CA LYS A 42 2.21 -8.94 11.36
C LYS A 42 1.95 -8.48 9.93
N ILE A 43 2.64 -7.43 9.49
CA ILE A 43 2.55 -6.94 8.12
C ILE A 43 3.06 -7.98 7.11
N LEU A 44 4.22 -8.59 7.39
CA LEU A 44 4.76 -9.68 6.58
C LEU A 44 3.77 -10.84 6.46
N LYS A 45 3.18 -11.28 7.59
CA LYS A 45 2.18 -12.36 7.59
C LYS A 45 0.94 -12.01 6.77
N ARG A 46 0.52 -10.74 6.79
CA ARG A 46 -0.69 -10.26 6.09
C ARG A 46 -0.48 -10.06 4.59
N THR A 47 0.72 -9.65 4.18
CA THR A 47 0.94 -9.10 2.83
C THR A 47 2.04 -9.82 2.03
N GLY A 48 2.83 -10.68 2.68
CA GLY A 48 4.01 -11.31 2.08
C GLY A 48 5.24 -10.41 2.04
N LEU A 49 5.14 -9.13 2.41
CA LEU A 49 6.26 -8.18 2.42
C LEU A 49 6.30 -7.39 3.74
N ALA A 50 7.47 -7.32 4.37
CA ALA A 50 7.68 -6.54 5.60
C ALA A 50 7.90 -5.04 5.29
N CYS A 51 6.95 -4.40 4.60
CA CYS A 51 7.06 -3.02 4.13
C CYS A 51 5.90 -2.14 4.63
N ILE A 52 6.20 -0.87 4.88
CA ILE A 52 5.22 0.17 5.25
C ILE A 52 5.28 1.33 4.25
N PRO A 53 4.18 2.09 4.06
CA PRO A 53 2.89 1.97 4.73
C PRO A 53 2.02 0.81 4.22
N VAL A 54 1.04 0.41 5.04
CA VAL A 54 -0.05 -0.48 4.64
C VAL A 54 -1.38 0.16 5.05
N VAL A 55 -2.38 0.13 4.18
CA VAL A 55 -3.74 0.57 4.50
C VAL A 55 -4.68 -0.62 4.52
N THR A 56 -5.54 -0.71 5.53
CA THR A 56 -6.71 -1.57 5.51
C THR A 56 -7.96 -0.72 5.35
N THR A 57 -8.83 -1.09 4.42
CA THR A 57 -10.06 -0.36 4.14
C THR A 57 -11.19 -0.79 5.08
N PRO A 58 -12.29 -0.03 5.14
CA PRO A 58 -13.49 -0.45 5.88
C PRO A 58 -14.05 -1.80 5.40
N GLU A 59 -13.82 -2.13 4.12
CA GLU A 59 -14.19 -3.40 3.48
C GLU A 59 -13.14 -4.51 3.66
N GLU A 60 -12.15 -4.30 4.54
CA GLU A 60 -11.08 -5.25 4.86
C GLU A 60 -10.09 -5.54 3.71
N GLU A 61 -10.09 -4.73 2.64
CA GLU A 61 -9.06 -4.79 1.61
C GLU A 61 -7.71 -4.31 2.17
N VAL A 62 -6.61 -4.88 1.67
CA VAL A 62 -5.25 -4.52 2.11
C VAL A 62 -4.47 -3.92 0.95
N TRP A 63 -3.97 -2.70 1.12
CA TRP A 63 -3.20 -1.97 0.12
C TRP A 63 -1.77 -1.71 0.64
N GLN A 64 -0.78 -1.90 -0.24
CA GLN A 64 0.64 -1.62 0.01
C GLN A 64 1.19 -0.66 -1.04
N ASP A 65 2.42 -0.19 -0.82
CA ASP A 65 3.11 0.83 -1.63
C ASP A 65 2.42 2.21 -1.57
N SER A 66 3.20 3.24 -1.22
CA SER A 66 2.63 4.58 -1.03
C SER A 66 2.01 5.17 -2.29
N SER A 67 2.49 4.82 -3.48
CA SER A 67 1.95 5.32 -4.75
C SER A 67 0.66 4.58 -5.10
N GLU A 68 0.66 3.25 -5.00
CA GLU A 68 -0.56 2.46 -5.23
C GLU A 68 -1.68 2.85 -4.25
N ILE A 69 -1.36 3.05 -2.97
CA ILE A 69 -2.34 3.51 -1.99
C ILE A 69 -2.94 4.85 -2.42
N ILE A 70 -2.12 5.81 -2.87
CA ILE A 70 -2.57 7.13 -3.30
C ILE A 70 -3.46 7.04 -4.55
N ASP A 71 -3.09 6.22 -5.54
CA ASP A 71 -3.89 6.02 -6.75
C ASP A 71 -5.27 5.45 -6.41
N ARG A 72 -5.33 4.47 -5.51
CA ARG A 72 -6.59 3.86 -5.05
C ARG A 72 -7.44 4.84 -4.25
N LEU A 73 -6.82 5.66 -3.41
CA LEU A 73 -7.51 6.71 -2.67
C LEU A 73 -8.10 7.75 -3.62
N GLU A 74 -7.38 8.16 -4.67
CA GLU A 74 -7.86 9.09 -5.68
C GLU A 74 -9.06 8.51 -6.44
N ALA A 75 -8.96 7.26 -6.90
CA ALA A 75 -10.02 6.59 -7.63
C ALA A 75 -11.30 6.38 -6.78
N ARG A 76 -11.14 6.00 -5.49
CA ARG A 76 -12.29 5.75 -4.60
C ARG A 76 -12.92 7.03 -4.06
N HIS A 77 -12.12 8.09 -3.92
CA HIS A 77 -12.55 9.37 -3.33
C HIS A 77 -12.12 10.52 -4.24
N PRO A 78 -12.83 10.79 -5.35
CA PRO A 78 -12.38 11.73 -6.38
C PRO A 78 -12.42 13.21 -5.94
N SER A 79 -12.89 13.52 -4.72
CA SER A 79 -12.93 14.88 -4.19
C SER A 79 -12.51 14.93 -2.73
N PRO A 80 -11.65 15.88 -2.32
CA PRO A 80 -10.88 16.79 -3.18
C PRO A 80 -9.79 16.04 -3.98
N LEU A 81 -9.43 16.57 -5.15
CA LEU A 81 -8.40 16.00 -6.02
C LEU A 81 -7.01 16.05 -5.35
N LEU A 82 -6.26 14.95 -5.42
CA LEU A 82 -4.86 14.95 -4.96
C LEU A 82 -3.88 15.49 -6.00
N TYR A 83 -4.27 15.45 -7.27
CA TYR A 83 -3.48 15.93 -8.38
C TYR A 83 -4.11 17.21 -8.95
N PRO A 84 -3.29 18.15 -9.46
CA PRO A 84 -3.83 19.31 -10.16
C PRO A 84 -4.57 18.87 -11.43
N GLU A 85 -5.71 19.51 -11.70
CA GLU A 85 -6.53 19.23 -12.91
C GLU A 85 -5.81 19.58 -14.22
N SER A 86 -4.83 20.49 -14.17
CA SER A 86 -4.12 20.94 -15.36
C SER A 86 -3.28 19.81 -15.97
N PRO A 87 -3.56 19.38 -17.22
CA PRO A 87 -2.85 18.28 -17.87
C PRO A 87 -1.35 18.56 -18.06
N LEU A 88 -0.96 19.83 -18.15
CA LEU A 88 0.45 20.25 -18.29
C LEU A 88 1.27 19.95 -17.05
N ILE A 89 0.66 20.01 -15.86
CA ILE A 89 1.33 19.78 -14.58
C ILE A 89 1.21 18.31 -14.18
N ALA A 90 0.07 17.66 -14.49
CA ALA A 90 -0.15 16.23 -14.26
C ALA A 90 0.92 15.34 -14.94
N ARG A 91 1.28 15.64 -16.20
CA ARG A 91 2.34 14.89 -16.91
C ARG A 91 3.71 14.99 -16.26
N SER A 92 3.99 16.08 -15.56
CA SER A 92 5.29 16.28 -14.89
C SER A 92 5.42 15.46 -13.61
N VAL A 93 4.31 15.15 -12.93
CA VAL A 93 4.33 14.36 -11.68
C VAL A 93 4.46 12.86 -11.94
N ASP A 94 3.96 12.37 -13.08
CA ASP A 94 4.08 10.95 -13.48
C ASP A 94 5.52 10.49 -13.68
N SER A 95 6.42 11.40 -14.11
CA SER A 95 7.83 11.12 -14.38
C SER A 95 8.63 10.65 -13.14
N HIS A 96 8.16 10.94 -11.92
CA HIS A 96 8.82 10.48 -10.68
C HIS A 96 8.28 9.13 -10.16
N SER A 97 7.17 8.61 -10.70
CA SER A 97 6.56 7.33 -10.31
C SER A 97 6.87 6.19 -11.30
N ALA A 98 7.52 6.50 -12.42
CA ALA A 98 7.74 5.62 -13.57
C ALA A 98 8.71 4.41 -13.34
N SER A 99 9.10 4.08 -12.11
CA SER A 99 9.91 2.88 -11.80
C SER A 99 9.08 1.61 -11.59
N ARG A 100 7.76 1.66 -11.85
CA ARG A 100 6.75 0.63 -11.48
C ARG A 100 6.85 -0.70 -12.24
N ALA A 101 7.82 -0.91 -13.13
CA ALA A 101 7.88 -2.08 -14.01
C ALA A 101 8.84 -3.22 -13.57
N VAL A 102 9.66 -3.06 -12.51
CA VAL A 102 10.80 -4.01 -12.29
C VAL A 102 10.60 -5.05 -11.18
N LEU A 103 9.52 -5.03 -10.40
CA LEU A 103 9.35 -5.95 -9.25
C LEU A 103 8.16 -6.91 -9.37
N ARG A 104 7.96 -7.54 -10.53
CA ARG A 104 7.25 -8.83 -10.61
C ARG A 104 8.26 -9.95 -10.79
N SER A 105 8.74 -10.50 -9.67
CA SER A 105 9.46 -11.78 -9.71
C SER A 105 8.44 -12.93 -9.80
N PRO A 106 8.60 -13.89 -10.72
CA PRO A 106 7.73 -15.05 -10.79
C PRO A 106 8.04 -16.01 -9.65
N SER A 107 7.02 -16.34 -8.86
CA SER A 107 7.04 -17.44 -7.89
C SER A 107 7.51 -18.73 -8.55
N ARG A 108 8.70 -19.22 -8.18
CA ARG A 108 9.08 -20.63 -8.39
C ARG A 108 8.81 -21.39 -7.10
N HIS A 109 7.64 -21.99 -7.01
CA HIS A 109 7.45 -23.19 -6.21
C HIS A 109 7.81 -24.39 -7.06
N LEU A 110 8.87 -25.10 -6.69
CA LEU A 110 8.99 -26.53 -6.98
C LEU A 110 9.54 -27.19 -5.72
N ALA A 111 8.68 -28.03 -5.17
CA ALA A 111 8.84 -28.73 -3.91
C ALA A 111 10.00 -29.72 -3.94
N SER A 112 10.61 -29.88 -2.77
CA SER A 112 11.58 -30.91 -2.43
C SER A 112 11.03 -32.31 -2.72
N ALA A 113 11.73 -33.06 -3.57
CA ALA A 113 11.57 -34.51 -3.69
C ALA A 113 12.66 -35.19 -2.84
N ILE A 114 12.23 -35.61 -1.66
CA ILE A 114 12.85 -36.61 -0.79
C ILE A 114 13.09 -37.92 -1.57
N GLY A 115 14.34 -38.40 -1.59
CA GLY A 115 14.73 -39.69 -2.15
C GLY A 115 15.84 -40.33 -1.32
N SER A 116 15.54 -41.51 -0.79
CA SER A 116 16.24 -42.28 0.24
C SER A 116 17.70 -42.65 -0.06
N ILE A 117 18.54 -42.61 0.97
CA ILE A 117 19.88 -43.22 1.00
C ILE A 117 19.74 -44.64 1.55
N PRO A 118 20.18 -45.71 0.85
CA PRO A 118 20.21 -47.05 1.43
C PRO A 118 21.48 -47.24 2.28
N GLN A 119 21.30 -47.92 3.41
CA GLN A 119 22.36 -48.41 4.28
C GLN A 119 22.89 -49.74 3.75
N SER A 120 24.22 -49.83 3.58
CA SER A 120 25.02 -51.05 3.69
C SER A 120 26.51 -50.69 3.63
#